data_AF-A0ABD4Y720-F1
#
_entry.id   AF-A0ABD4Y720-F1
#
_cell.length_a   1.000
_cell.length_b   1.000
_cell.length_c   1.000
_cell.angle_alpha   90.00
_cell.angle_beta   90.00
_cell.angle_gamma   90.00
#
_symmetry.space_group_name_H-M   'P 1'
#
loop_
_entity.id
_entity.type
_entity.pdbx_description
1 polymer ?
#
loop_
_entity_poly.entity_id
_entity_poly.type
_entity_poly.pdbx_seq_one_letter_code
_entity_poly.pdbx_strand_id
1 'polypeptide(L)' 'MFNPANQAHFTLSLEGVEHDFKVLEFRGREAISQPYRFDLELVSERPDLDLESLLHRPAFLAFAPDGS' A
#
# COMPACT_ATOMS: atom_id res chain seq x y z
N MET A 1 -2.97 15.45 15.15
CA MET A 1 -2.03 16.40 14.51
C MET A 1 -2.45 16.48 13.03
N PHE A 2 -2.68 17.66 12.46
CA PHE A 2 -3.18 17.78 11.08
C PHE A 2 -2.09 17.45 10.07
N ASN A 3 -2.33 16.47 9.20
CA ASN A 3 -1.49 16.27 8.02
C ASN A 3 -1.74 17.41 7.02
N PRO A 4 -0.70 18.04 6.47
CA PRO A 4 -0.87 18.99 5.37
C PRO A 4 -1.49 18.28 4.16
N ALA A 5 -2.37 18.98 3.43
CA ALA A 5 -3.20 18.41 2.36
C ALA A 5 -2.43 17.78 1.17
N ASN A 6 -1.10 17.88 1.16
CA ASN A 6 -0.20 17.40 0.13
C ASN A 6 0.68 16.21 0.57
N GLN A 7 0.47 15.67 1.78
CA GLN A 7 1.10 14.41 2.17
C GLN A 7 0.31 13.22 1.63
N ALA A 8 1.00 12.12 1.28
CA ALA A 8 0.32 10.90 0.88
C ALA A 8 -0.53 10.40 2.05
N HIS A 9 -1.85 10.45 1.90
CA HIS A 9 -2.79 9.95 2.92
C HIS A 9 -2.71 8.42 3.05
N PHE A 10 -2.21 7.75 2.02
CA PHE A 10 -2.11 6.30 1.96
C PHE A 10 -0.67 5.87 1.72
N THR A 11 -0.17 4.94 2.53
CA THR A 11 1.17 4.37 2.37
C THR A 11 1.10 2.85 2.33
N LEU A 12 1.91 2.26 1.46
CA LEU A 12 2.14 0.82 1.41
C LEU A 12 3.51 0.55 2.03
N SER A 13 3.58 -0.45 2.89
CA SER A 13 4.84 -1.00 3.41
C SER A 13 4.90 -2.48 3.06
N LEU A 14 5.98 -2.92 2.42
CA LEU A 14 6.24 -4.31 2.10
C LEU A 14 7.41 -4.83 2.95
N GLU A 15 7.18 -5.89 3.72
CA GLU A 15 8.19 -6.40 4.64
C GLU A 15 9.42 -6.93 3.87
N GLY A 16 10.59 -6.40 4.20
CA GLY A 16 11.87 -6.83 3.61
C GLY A 16 12.10 -6.34 2.18
N VAL A 17 11.33 -5.36 1.69
CA VAL A 17 11.47 -4.80 0.34
C VAL A 17 11.68 -3.29 0.42
N GLU A 18 12.80 -2.80 -0.12
CA GLU A 18 12.99 -1.37 -0.35
C GLU A 18 12.32 -0.93 -1.66
N HIS A 19 11.21 -0.22 -1.55
CA HIS A 19 10.44 0.26 -2.70
C HIS A 19 10.12 1.75 -2.60
N ASP A 20 9.83 2.35 -3.74
CA ASP A 20 9.42 3.75 -3.88
C ASP A 20 7.91 3.92 -4.19
N PHE A 21 7.15 2.80 -4.19
CA PHE A 21 5.72 2.80 -4.54
C PHE A 21 4.91 3.90 -3.83
N LYS A 22 4.11 4.61 -4.61
CA LYS A 22 3.04 5.48 -4.13
C LYS A 22 1.70 4.87 -4.49
N VAL A 23 0.75 4.95 -3.56
CA VAL A 23 -0.62 4.46 -3.78
C VAL A 23 -1.38 5.50 -4.58
N LEU A 24 -1.86 5.13 -5.76
CA LEU A 24 -2.69 5.97 -6.62
C LEU A 24 -4.18 5.78 -6.30
N GLU A 25 -4.62 4.52 -6.27
CA GLU A 25 -5.98 4.11 -5.91
C GLU A 25 -5.91 2.79 -5.15
N PHE A 26 -6.90 2.51 -4.31
CA PHE A 26 -7.14 1.17 -3.79
C PHE A 26 -8.64 0.88 -3.69
N ARG A 27 -9.00 -0.39 -3.73
CA ARG A 27 -10.36 -0.88 -3.51
C ARG A 27 -10.33 -2.05 -2.54
N GLY A 28 -11.08 -1.93 -1.46
CA GLY A 28 -11.21 -2.96 -0.43
C GLY A 28 -12.55 -3.69 -0.49
N ARG A 29 -12.53 -4.98 -0.22
CA ARG A 29 -13.72 -5.78 0.06
C ARG A 29 -13.52 -6.55 1.36
N GLU A 30 -14.42 -6.33 2.30
CA GLU A 30 -14.44 -6.97 3.61
C GLU A 30 -15.83 -7.50 3.90
N ALA A 31 -15.91 -8.67 4.54
CA ALA A 31 -17.16 -9.25 4.99
C ALA A 31 -16.93 -10.17 6.20
N ILE A 32 -17.92 -10.26 7.09
CA ILE A 32 -17.84 -11.12 8.28
C ILE A 32 -17.61 -12.57 7.84
N SER A 33 -16.65 -13.23 8.49
CA SER A 33 -16.27 -14.63 8.24
C SER A 33 -15.81 -14.93 6.81
N GLN A 34 -15.35 -13.91 6.07
CA GLN A 34 -14.74 -14.06 4.76
C GLN A 34 -13.35 -13.42 4.74
N PRO A 35 -12.42 -13.91 3.91
CA PRO A 35 -11.14 -13.25 3.71
C PRO A 35 -11.37 -11.86 3.13
N TYR A 36 -10.67 -10.86 3.67
CA TYR A 36 -10.61 -9.55 3.05
C TYR A 36 -9.77 -9.59 1.77
N ARG A 37 -9.97 -8.61 0.90
CA ARG A 37 -9.14 -8.38 -0.28
C ARG A 37 -9.00 -6.89 -0.53
N PHE A 38 -7.78 -6.45 -0.82
CA PHE A 38 -7.50 -5.12 -1.32
C PHE A 38 -6.81 -5.23 -2.67
N ASP A 39 -7.34 -4.54 -3.66
CA ASP A 39 -6.70 -4.31 -4.95
C ASP A 39 -6.09 -2.89 -4.91
N LEU A 40 -4.80 -2.77 -5.23
CA LEU A 40 -4.06 -1.51 -5.17
C LEU A 40 -3.52 -1.15 -6.56
N GLU A 41 -3.66 0.11 -6.93
CA GLU A 41 -2.95 0.72 -8.06
C GLU A 41 -1.76 1.52 -7.52
N LEU A 42 -0.56 1.14 -7.95
CA LEU A 42 0.69 1.69 -7.48
C LEU A 42 1.45 2.37 -8.62
N VAL A 43 2.15 3.45 -8.31
CA VAL A 43 3.09 4.11 -9.22
C VAL A 43 4.48 4.12 -8.61
N SER A 44 5.51 4.00 -9.46
CA SER A 44 6.93 3.98 -9.09
C SER A 44 7.72 4.72 -10.17
N GLU A 45 8.82 5.35 -9.77
CA GLU A 45 9.78 5.95 -10.71
C GLU A 45 10.75 4.90 -11.28
N ARG A 46 10.83 3.72 -10.66
CA ARG A 46 11.70 2.61 -11.10
C ARG A 46 11.00 1.80 -12.20
N PRO A 47 11.54 1.76 -13.43
CA PRO A 47 10.95 0.97 -14.52
C PRO A 47 11.28 -0.53 -14.43
N ASP A 48 12.31 -0.92 -13.69
CA ASP A 48 12.92 -2.25 -13.61
C ASP A 48 12.58 -2.97 -12.30
N LEU A 49 11.31 -2.97 -11.90
CA LEU A 49 10.85 -3.64 -10.69
C LEU A 49 10.85 -5.17 -10.84
N ASP A 50 11.50 -5.85 -9.90
CA ASP A 50 11.37 -7.31 -9.73
C ASP A 50 10.04 -7.63 -9.02
N LEU A 51 8.99 -7.80 -9.82
CA LEU A 51 7.64 -8.08 -9.32
C LEU A 51 7.51 -9.43 -8.62
N GLU A 52 8.32 -10.42 -9.01
CA GLU A 52 8.27 -11.76 -8.41
C GLU A 52 8.75 -11.73 -6.96
N SER A 53 9.76 -10.91 -6.66
CA SER A 53 10.27 -10.71 -5.30
C SER A 53 9.22 -10.14 -4.32
N LEU A 54 8.21 -9.46 -4.84
CA LEU A 54 7.13 -8.83 -4.07
C LEU A 54 6.03 -9.83 -3.68
N LEU A 55 5.91 -10.94 -4.40
CA LEU A 55 4.88 -11.93 -4.15
C LEU A 55 5.09 -12.64 -2.81
N HIS A 56 3.98 -12.99 -2.17
CA HIS A 56 3.96 -13.69 -0.88
C HIS A 56 4.69 -12.96 0.25
N ARG A 57 4.92 -11.64 0.11
CA ARG A 57 5.42 -10.78 1.17
C ARG A 57 4.27 -10.18 1.97
N PRO A 58 4.38 -10.12 3.32
CA PRO A 58 3.47 -9.34 4.13
C PRO A 58 3.47 -7.88 3.68
N ALA A 59 2.26 -7.32 3.55
CA ALA A 59 2.02 -5.96 3.11
C ALA A 59 1.11 -5.26 4.12
N PHE A 60 1.38 -3.97 4.38
CA PHE A 60 0.56 -3.13 5.22
C PHE A 60 0.16 -1.85 4.48
N LEU A 61 -1.14 -1.64 4.32
CA LEU A 61 -1.72 -0.41 3.77
C LEU A 61 -2.19 0.46 4.92
N ALA A 62 -1.52 1.59 5.15
CA ALA A 62 -1.92 2.59 6.14
C ALA A 62 -2.79 3.67 5.49
N PHE A 63 -3.87 4.05 6.16
CA PHE A 63 -4.85 5.06 5.72
C PHE A 63 -4.63 6.45 6.34
N ALA A 64 -3.71 6.51 7.32
CA ALA A 64 -3.24 7.70 8.00
C ALA A 64 -1.79 7.43 8.46
N PRO A 65 -0.97 8.46 8.75
CA PRO A 65 0.43 8.31 9.16
C PRO A 65 0.63 7.44 10.41
N ASP A 66 -0.41 7.30 11.24
CA ASP A 66 -0.44 6.55 12.49
C ASP A 66 -1.47 5.39 12.50
N GLY A 67 -2.17 5.15 11.39
CA GLY A 67 -3.20 4.12 11.30
C GLY A 67 -4.39 4.33 12.25
N SER A 68 -4.67 5.58 12.65
CA SER A 68 -5.79 5.96 13.54
C SER A 68 -7.14 6.10 12.84
#